data_AF-A0AAW9EDB1-F1
#
_entry.id   AF-A0AAW9EDB1-F1
#
_cell.length_a   1.000
_cell.length_b   1.000
_cell.length_c   1.000
_cell.angle_alpha   90.00
_cell.angle_beta   90.00
_cell.angle_gamma   90.00
#
_symmetry.space_group_name_H-M   'P 1'
#
loop_
_entity.id
_entity.type
_entity.pdbx_description
1 polymer ?
#
loop_
_entity_poly.entity_id
_entity_poly.type
_entity_poly.pdbx_seq_one_letter_code
_entity_poly.pdbx_strand_id
1 'polypeptide(L)'
;QEPACVKTCPTGAIHFGTKESMKTLASERVAELKTRGYDNAGLYDPAGVGGTHVMYVLYHADKPNLYHGLPENPEISETVKFWKGIWKPLAAVG
;
A
#
# COMPACT_ATOMS: atom_id res chain seq x y z
N GLN A 1 -11.87 14.26 12.11
CA GLN A 1 -12.62 14.38 10.84
C GLN A 1 -12.09 13.31 9.91
N GLU A 2 -12.97 12.61 9.18
CA GLU A 2 -12.58 11.52 8.27
C GLU A 2 -12.91 11.87 6.81
N PRO A 3 -12.21 11.26 5.82
CA PRO A 3 -12.49 11.47 4.40
C PRO A 3 -13.92 11.07 3.99
N ALA A 4 -14.47 11.74 2.98
CA ALA A 4 -15.82 11.46 2.48
C ALA A 4 -16.00 10.00 2.03
N CYS A 5 -14.99 9.43 1.36
CA CYS A 5 -15.01 8.03 0.91
C CYS A 5 -15.07 7.03 2.06
N VAL A 6 -14.48 7.36 3.21
CA VAL A 6 -14.52 6.53 4.42
C VAL A 6 -15.91 6.61 5.03
N LYS A 7 -16.40 7.83 5.26
CA LYS A 7 -17.72 8.09 5.84
C LYS A 7 -18.86 7.46 5.06
N THR A 8 -18.76 7.43 3.73
CA THR A 8 -19.83 6.93 2.86
C THR A 8 -19.80 5.41 2.64
N CYS A 9 -18.76 4.70 3.10
CA CYS A 9 -18.62 3.26 2.80
C CYS A 9 -19.67 2.45 3.57
N PRO A 10 -20.69 1.87 2.90
CA PRO A 10 -21.84 1.28 3.58
C PRO A 10 -21.50 -0.01 4.35
N THR A 11 -20.52 -0.76 3.85
CA THR A 11 -20.08 -2.03 4.47
C THR A 11 -18.92 -1.85 5.45
N GLY A 12 -18.42 -0.62 5.62
CA GLY A 12 -17.22 -0.36 6.43
C GLY A 12 -15.97 -1.02 5.88
N ALA A 13 -15.82 -1.15 4.56
CA ALA A 13 -14.60 -1.72 3.95
C ALA A 13 -13.41 -0.75 3.99
N ILE A 14 -13.66 0.55 4.16
CA ILE A 14 -12.62 1.59 4.22
C ILE A 14 -12.58 2.13 5.64
N HIS A 15 -11.42 2.06 6.28
CA HIS A 15 -11.18 2.58 7.62
C HIS A 15 -10.17 3.72 7.58
N PHE A 16 -10.21 4.61 8.57
CA PHE A 16 -9.32 5.76 8.68
C PHE A 16 -8.83 5.96 10.11
N GLY A 17 -7.55 6.29 10.26
CA GLY A 17 -6.91 6.49 11.55
C GLY A 17 -5.41 6.74 11.39
N THR A 18 -4.65 6.56 12.48
CA THR A 18 -3.19 6.61 12.42
C THR A 18 -2.66 5.40 11.65
N LYS A 19 -1.50 5.54 11.00
CA LYS A 19 -0.92 4.43 10.22
C LYS A 19 -0.70 3.19 11.08
N GLU A 20 -0.27 3.37 12.32
CA GLU A 20 -0.06 2.29 13.29
C GLU A 20 -1.37 1.56 13.63
N SER A 21 -2.44 2.30 13.95
CA SER A 21 -3.73 1.67 14.28
C SER A 21 -4.32 0.93 13.08
N MET A 22 -4.15 1.47 11.87
CA MET A 22 -4.61 0.81 10.65
C MET A 22 -3.79 -0.45 10.31
N LYS A 23 -2.51 -0.50 10.68
CA LYS A 23 -1.70 -1.73 10.56
C LYS A 23 -2.15 -2.82 11.54
N THR A 24 -2.47 -2.44 12.78
CA THR A 24 -3.05 -3.38 13.76
C THR A 24 -4.37 -3.93 13.27
N LEU A 25 -5.31 -3.06 12.86
CA LEU A 25 -6.61 -3.47 12.32
C LEU A 25 -6.46 -4.37 11.08
N ALA A 26 -5.53 -4.04 10.18
CA ALA A 26 -5.23 -4.87 9.02
C ALA A 26 -4.71 -6.26 9.43
N SER A 27 -3.84 -6.35 10.43
CA SER A 27 -3.30 -7.63 10.90
C SER A 27 -4.38 -8.54 11.50
N GLU A 28 -5.32 -7.97 12.27
CA GLU A 28 -6.49 -8.68 12.79
C GLU A 28 -7.34 -9.22 11.63
N ARG A 29 -7.61 -8.36 10.65
CA ARG A 29 -8.40 -8.75 9.48
C ARG A 29 -7.73 -9.83 8.65
N VAL A 30 -6.41 -9.76 8.46
CA VAL A 30 -5.63 -10.80 7.75
C VAL A 30 -5.70 -12.12 8.51
N ALA A 31 -5.59 -12.11 9.84
CA ALA A 31 -5.71 -13.31 10.64
C ALA A 31 -7.08 -13.97 10.46
N GLU A 32 -8.16 -13.19 10.49
CA GLU A 32 -9.51 -13.70 10.20
C GLU A 32 -9.65 -14.27 8.78
N LEU A 33 -9.02 -13.65 7.78
CA LEU A 33 -9.09 -14.14 6.40
C LEU A 33 -8.39 -15.49 6.26
N LYS A 34 -7.26 -15.68 6.95
CA LYS A 34 -6.55 -16.96 6.99
C LYS A 34 -7.38 -18.07 7.62
N THR A 35 -8.13 -17.80 8.69
CA THR A 35 -9.04 -18.82 9.27
C THR A 35 -10.19 -19.22 8.34
N ARG A 36 -10.49 -18.38 7.35
CA ARG A 36 -11.53 -18.62 6.33
C ARG A 36 -10.99 -19.28 5.05
N GLY A 37 -9.74 -19.74 5.05
CA GLY A 37 -9.11 -20.45 3.93
C GLY A 37 -8.36 -19.56 2.93
N TYR A 38 -8.14 -18.28 3.24
CA TYR A 38 -7.29 -17.41 2.42
C TYR A 38 -5.86 -17.39 2.96
N ASP A 39 -5.09 -18.45 2.70
CA ASP A 39 -3.73 -18.63 3.23
C ASP A 39 -2.77 -17.48 2.84
N ASN A 40 -2.97 -16.94 1.64
CA ASN A 40 -2.17 -15.83 1.10
C ASN A 40 -2.76 -14.44 1.39
N ALA A 41 -3.71 -14.33 2.32
CA ALA A 41 -4.19 -13.03 2.73
C ALA A 41 -3.07 -12.20 3.39
N GLY A 42 -3.05 -10.91 3.12
CA GLY A 42 -1.98 -10.03 3.59
C GLY A 42 -2.30 -8.55 3.45
N LEU A 43 -1.46 -7.73 4.11
CA LEU A 43 -1.50 -6.28 4.00
C LEU A 43 -0.57 -5.81 2.88
N TYR A 44 -1.11 -5.04 1.96
CA TYR A 44 -0.37 -4.35 0.92
C TYR A 44 0.04 -2.95 1.42
N ASP A 45 1.30 -2.83 1.86
CA ASP A 45 1.99 -1.59 2.25
C ASP A 45 3.43 -1.63 1.68
N PRO A 46 3.63 -1.31 0.39
CA PRO A 46 4.85 -1.64 -0.33
C PRO A 46 6.09 -0.89 0.19
N ALA A 47 7.11 -1.64 0.61
CA ALA A 47 8.35 -1.09 1.16
C ALA A 47 9.20 -0.36 0.10
N GLY A 48 9.09 -0.72 -1.18
CA GLY A 48 9.83 -0.09 -2.29
C GLY A 48 9.55 1.41 -2.48
N VAL A 49 8.47 1.93 -1.90
CA VAL A 49 8.12 3.36 -1.84
C VAL A 49 8.14 3.94 -0.42
N GLY A 50 8.73 3.22 0.55
CA GLY A 50 8.74 3.62 1.96
C GLY A 50 7.42 3.36 2.69
N GLY A 51 6.56 2.51 2.12
CA GLY A 51 5.19 2.34 2.55
C GLY A 51 4.27 3.47 2.06
N THR A 52 2.98 3.26 2.28
CA THR A 52 1.88 4.08 1.77
C THR A 52 1.01 4.58 2.92
N HIS A 53 0.25 5.66 2.67
CA HIS A 53 -0.75 6.18 3.61
C HIS A 53 -2.17 5.69 3.29
N VAL A 54 -2.32 4.91 2.21
CA VAL A 54 -3.52 4.16 1.85
C VAL A 54 -3.06 2.73 1.58
N MET A 55 -3.49 1.80 2.42
CA MET A 55 -3.07 0.41 2.39
C MET A 55 -4.29 -0.48 2.11
N TYR A 56 -4.07 -1.68 1.55
CA TYR A 56 -5.14 -2.63 1.27
C TYR A 56 -4.94 -3.93 2.05
N VAL A 57 -6.03 -4.53 2.53
CA VAL A 57 -6.03 -5.94 2.93
C VAL A 57 -6.50 -6.77 1.73
N LEU A 58 -5.65 -7.64 1.23
CA LEU A 58 -5.90 -8.47 0.06
C LEU A 58 -6.14 -9.92 0.48
N TYR A 59 -7.05 -10.60 -0.21
CA TYR A 59 -7.24 -12.05 -0.09
C TYR A 59 -6.05 -12.83 -0.69
N HIS A 60 -5.44 -12.28 -1.76
CA HIS A 60 -4.28 -12.83 -2.47
C HIS A 60 -3.17 -11.78 -2.52
N ALA A 61 -2.52 -11.54 -1.38
CA ALA A 61 -1.41 -10.60 -1.31
C ALA A 61 -0.16 -11.09 -2.07
N ASP A 62 -0.09 -12.38 -2.38
CA ASP A 62 0.91 -13.01 -3.25
C ASP A 62 0.72 -12.67 -4.74
N LYS A 63 -0.48 -12.25 -5.14
CA LYS A 63 -0.82 -11.92 -6.53
C LYS A 63 -1.59 -10.61 -6.63
N PRO A 64 -1.00 -9.49 -6.20
CA PRO A 64 -1.66 -8.19 -6.22
C PRO A 64 -2.10 -7.79 -7.63
N ASN A 65 -1.39 -8.22 -8.68
CA ASN A 65 -1.77 -7.96 -10.08
C ASN A 65 -3.19 -8.42 -10.45
N LEU A 66 -3.77 -9.40 -9.72
CA LEU A 66 -5.17 -9.81 -9.90
C LEU A 66 -6.17 -8.68 -9.60
N TYR A 67 -5.79 -7.73 -8.74
CA TYR A 67 -6.60 -6.57 -8.38
C TYR A 67 -6.40 -5.44 -9.39
N HIS A 68 -6.88 -5.64 -10.63
CA HIS A 68 -6.83 -4.65 -11.71
C HIS A 68 -5.42 -4.08 -11.98
N GLY A 69 -4.39 -4.95 -11.97
CA GLY A 69 -3.02 -4.55 -12.27
C GLY A 69 -2.32 -3.80 -11.15
N LEU A 70 -2.76 -3.97 -9.89
CA LEU A 70 -2.04 -3.45 -8.73
C LEU A 70 -0.61 -4.01 -8.71
N PRO A 71 0.44 -3.17 -8.77
CA PRO A 71 1.83 -3.63 -8.87
C PRO A 71 2.26 -4.51 -7.69
N GLU A 72 3.11 -5.50 -7.93
CA GLU A 72 3.58 -6.41 -6.88
C GLU A 72 4.62 -5.79 -5.94
N ASN A 73 5.65 -5.17 -6.51
CA ASN A 73 6.69 -4.50 -5.75
C ASN A 73 7.00 -3.14 -6.39
N PRO A 74 6.12 -2.13 -6.21
CA PRO A 74 6.34 -0.83 -6.80
C PRO A 74 7.54 -0.15 -6.14
N GLU A 75 8.41 0.41 -6.96
CA GLU A 75 9.56 1.21 -6.55
C GLU A 75 9.75 2.40 -7.50
N ILE A 76 10.51 3.38 -7.05
CA ILE A 76 10.88 4.50 -7.92
C ILE A 76 11.85 3.97 -8.99
N SER A 77 11.53 4.21 -10.26
CA SER A 77 12.39 3.85 -11.40
C SER A 77 13.84 4.34 -11.21
N GLU A 78 14.80 3.45 -11.46
CA GLU A 78 16.24 3.75 -11.41
C GLU A 78 16.63 4.93 -12.30
N THR A 79 16.00 5.07 -13.47
CA THR A 79 16.23 6.19 -14.38
C THR A 79 15.81 7.52 -13.75
N VAL A 80 14.69 7.53 -13.03
CA VAL A 80 14.20 8.71 -12.30
C VAL A 80 15.11 9.02 -11.12
N LYS A 81 15.56 8.00 -10.37
CA LYS A 81 16.53 8.16 -9.28
C LYS A 81 17.82 8.80 -9.79
N PHE A 82 18.35 8.32 -10.91
CA PHE A 82 19.56 8.85 -11.53
C PHE A 82 19.38 10.31 -11.99
N TRP A 83 18.32 10.60 -12.75
CA TRP A 83 18.05 11.94 -13.27
C TRP A 83 17.84 12.96 -12.15
N LYS A 84 17.02 12.64 -11.14
CA LYS A 84 16.77 13.54 -10.00
C LYS A 84 17.94 13.62 -9.04
N GLY A 85 18.70 12.54 -8.89
CA GLY A 85 19.77 12.40 -7.91
C GLY A 85 21.07 13.04 -8.38
N ILE A 86 21.67 12.50 -9.44
CA ILE A 86 23.03 12.90 -9.87
C ILE A 86 22.96 14.04 -10.88
N TRP A 87 22.08 13.93 -11.88
CA TRP A 87 22.09 14.84 -13.02
C TRP A 87 21.67 16.27 -12.66
N LYS A 88 20.60 16.42 -11.86
CA LYS A 88 20.07 17.73 -11.47
C LYS A 88 21.05 18.62 -10.69
N PRO A 89 21.72 18.17 -9.61
CA PRO A 89 22.69 19.01 -8.91
C PRO A 89 23.93 19.30 -9.76
N LEU A 90 24.41 18.35 -10.57
CA LEU A 90 25.53 18.59 -11.49
C LEU A 90 25.21 19.70 -12.50
N ALA A 91 24.00 19.69 -13.07
CA ALA A 91 23.54 20.71 -14.01
C ALA A 91 23.21 22.07 -13.35
N ALA A 92 23.15 22.16 -12.02
CA ALA A 92 22.94 23.42 -11.30
C ALA A 92 24.25 24.07 -10.85
N VAL A 93 25.36 23.31 -10.86
CA VAL A 93 26.69 23.76 -10.45
C VAL A 93 27.57 24.13 -11.66
N GLY A 94 27.28 23.59 -12.84
CA GLY A 94 27.89 23.98 -14.12
C GLY A 94 27.00 24.93 -14.90
#